data_AF-A0AAV8ZLW1-F1
#
_entry.id   AF-A0AAV8ZLW1-F1
#
_cell.length_a   1.000
_cell.length_b   1.000
_cell.length_c   1.000
_cell.angle_alpha   90.00
_cell.angle_beta   90.00
_cell.angle_gamma   90.00
#
_symmetry.space_group_name_H-M   'P 1'
#
loop_
_entity.id
_entity.type
_entity.pdbx_description
1 polymer ?
#
loop_
_entity_poly.entity_id
_entity_poly.type
_entity_poly.pdbx_seq_one_letter_code
_entity_poly.pdbx_strand_id
1 'polypeptide(L)'
;MTESANYVGNIRQFQLHTSDWSVYKPHLFNYFVANEINNSVKKRAIFLNVLDEESYKLITSLCHPILPENTTFSALMLLFDGQFAPQKSVFMERYKFYNAVMHKGESVKDWAARVQHLAAPCRFGSELEVCQRDKFVFGFDENFFNLLEDDVNISFEEAVKLAQQNYDQNRDKGTSPSSLYSMFEDYFCPFSRYIQSPHLCNLYWYHKYAFPINCDYFY
;
A
#
# COMPACT_ATOMS: atom_id res chain seq x y z
N MET A 1 -36.39 40.77 -4.56
CA MET A 1 -35.82 40.38 -5.86
C MET A 1 -35.07 39.09 -5.65
N THR A 2 -35.65 37.94 -5.99
CA THR A 2 -34.96 36.64 -5.94
C THR A 2 -34.09 36.52 -7.18
N GLU A 3 -32.80 36.75 -7.02
CA GLU A 3 -31.80 36.55 -8.06
C GLU A 3 -31.73 35.05 -8.37
N SER A 4 -32.25 34.64 -9.54
CA SER A 4 -32.16 33.27 -10.00
C SER A 4 -30.72 32.97 -10.40
N ALA A 5 -29.97 32.35 -9.49
CA ALA A 5 -28.61 31.91 -9.75
C ALA A 5 -28.62 30.80 -10.82
N ASN A 6 -28.21 31.13 -12.04
CA ASN A 6 -27.95 30.15 -13.09
C ASN A 6 -26.53 29.63 -12.93
N TYR A 7 -26.38 28.40 -12.46
CA TYR A 7 -25.08 27.74 -12.45
C TYR A 7 -24.73 27.25 -13.85
N VAL A 8 -23.48 27.42 -14.23
CA VAL A 8 -22.91 26.95 -15.48
C VAL A 8 -22.26 25.58 -15.25
N GLY A 9 -22.57 24.63 -16.15
CA GLY A 9 -22.06 23.27 -16.09
C GLY A 9 -22.97 22.31 -15.32
N ASN A 10 -22.77 21.01 -15.55
CA ASN A 10 -23.50 19.94 -14.86
C ASN A 10 -22.56 19.24 -13.87
N ILE A 11 -23.02 19.06 -12.63
CA ILE A 11 -22.34 18.17 -11.68
C ILE A 11 -22.92 16.77 -11.86
N ARG A 12 -22.05 15.81 -12.19
CA ARG A 12 -22.45 14.41 -12.24
C ARG A 12 -22.78 13.93 -10.84
N GLN A 13 -23.74 13.03 -10.70
CA GLN A 13 -24.00 12.38 -9.43
C GLN A 13 -22.79 11.51 -9.03
N PHE A 14 -22.39 11.55 -7.76
CA PHE A 14 -21.43 10.60 -7.20
C PHE A 14 -22.14 9.29 -6.87
N GLN A 15 -21.61 8.20 -7.39
CA GLN A 15 -22.12 6.86 -7.19
C GLN A 15 -21.13 6.01 -6.43
N LEU A 16 -21.55 5.43 -5.31
CA LEU A 16 -20.66 4.80 -4.32
C LEU A 16 -19.75 3.72 -4.92
N HIS A 17 -20.30 2.88 -5.80
CA HIS A 17 -19.63 1.69 -6.32
C HIS A 17 -18.95 1.88 -7.69
N THR A 18 -19.23 2.98 -8.38
CA THR A 18 -18.79 3.19 -9.77
C THR A 18 -17.93 4.44 -9.95
N SER A 19 -18.06 5.42 -9.05
CA SER A 19 -17.33 6.69 -9.14
C SER A 19 -15.97 6.60 -8.44
N ASP A 20 -14.92 7.12 -9.07
CA ASP A 20 -13.61 7.29 -8.44
C ASP A 20 -13.57 8.63 -7.68
N TRP A 21 -13.45 8.57 -6.36
CA TRP A 21 -13.37 9.76 -5.49
C TRP A 21 -12.19 10.67 -5.82
N SER A 22 -11.03 10.10 -6.21
CA SER A 22 -9.82 10.86 -6.53
C SER A 22 -9.99 11.74 -7.77
N VAL A 23 -10.89 11.34 -8.67
CA VAL A 23 -11.25 12.09 -9.88
C VAL A 23 -12.45 12.99 -9.60
N TYR A 24 -13.48 12.47 -8.93
CA TYR A 24 -14.73 13.19 -8.68
C TYR A 24 -14.53 14.44 -7.82
N LYS A 25 -13.72 14.34 -6.76
CA LYS A 25 -13.48 15.46 -5.84
C LYS A 25 -12.92 16.70 -6.56
N PRO A 26 -11.84 16.61 -7.36
CA PRO A 26 -11.40 17.73 -8.21
C PRO A 26 -12.51 18.32 -9.10
N HIS A 27 -13.34 17.49 -9.74
CA HIS A 27 -14.45 17.97 -10.57
C HIS A 27 -15.47 18.79 -9.76
N LEU A 28 -15.84 18.32 -8.56
CA LEU A 28 -16.73 19.04 -7.66
C LEU A 28 -16.13 20.39 -7.24
N PHE A 29 -14.84 20.43 -6.90
CA PHE A 29 -14.16 21.67 -6.54
C PHE A 29 -14.09 22.65 -7.72
N ASN A 30 -13.79 22.17 -8.92
CA ASN A 30 -13.77 22.98 -10.14
C ASN A 30 -15.16 23.57 -10.43
N TYR A 31 -16.24 22.83 -10.17
CA TYR A 31 -17.60 23.37 -10.30
C TYR A 31 -17.83 24.54 -9.34
N PHE A 32 -17.38 24.44 -8.09
CA PHE A 32 -17.49 25.55 -7.14
C PHE A 32 -16.71 26.77 -7.58
N VAL A 33 -15.50 26.58 -8.12
CA VAL A 33 -14.66 27.67 -8.63
C VAL A 33 -15.31 28.33 -9.84
N ALA A 34 -15.76 27.55 -10.82
CA ALA A 34 -16.37 28.05 -12.06
C ALA A 34 -17.66 28.84 -11.82
N ASN A 35 -18.37 28.55 -10.73
CA ASN A 35 -19.62 29.20 -10.35
C ASN A 35 -19.47 30.20 -9.19
N GLU A 36 -18.24 30.54 -8.80
CA GLU A 36 -17.93 31.48 -7.73
C GLU A 36 -18.62 31.15 -6.38
N ILE A 37 -18.83 29.86 -6.13
CA ILE A 37 -19.49 29.37 -4.91
C ILE A 37 -18.45 29.37 -3.79
N ASN A 38 -18.46 30.43 -2.98
CA ASN A 38 -17.56 30.55 -1.83
C ASN A 38 -18.21 30.16 -0.49
N ASN A 39 -19.54 30.24 -0.41
CA ASN A 39 -20.29 29.95 0.81
C ASN A 39 -20.22 28.45 1.18
N SER A 40 -19.75 28.14 2.39
CA SER A 40 -19.55 26.76 2.87
C SER A 40 -20.86 25.98 3.06
N VAL A 41 -21.94 26.64 3.48
CA VAL A 41 -23.28 26.04 3.61
C VAL A 41 -23.81 25.65 2.23
N LYS A 42 -23.59 26.50 1.23
CA LYS A 42 -23.97 26.24 -0.17
C LYS A 42 -23.17 25.09 -0.77
N LYS A 43 -21.85 25.04 -0.55
CA LYS A 43 -21.00 23.90 -0.95
C LYS A 43 -21.48 22.59 -0.34
N ARG A 44 -21.80 22.58 0.96
CA ARG A 44 -22.35 21.41 1.64
C ARG A 44 -23.68 20.97 1.03
N ALA A 45 -24.62 21.89 0.85
CA ALA A 45 -25.93 21.55 0.29
C ALA A 45 -25.81 20.95 -1.11
N ILE A 46 -24.95 21.53 -1.96
CA ILE A 46 -24.67 21.00 -3.30
C ILE A 46 -24.03 19.61 -3.21
N PHE A 47 -23.00 19.44 -2.37
CA PHE A 47 -22.33 18.16 -2.20
C PHE A 47 -23.30 17.05 -1.75
N LEU A 48 -24.11 17.30 -0.74
CA LEU A 48 -25.09 16.33 -0.24
C LEU A 48 -26.15 15.99 -1.30
N ASN A 49 -26.53 16.96 -2.14
CA ASN A 49 -27.51 16.75 -3.20
C ASN A 49 -27.00 15.89 -4.38
N VAL A 50 -25.69 15.95 -4.67
CA VAL A 50 -25.10 15.19 -5.77
C VAL A 50 -24.72 13.76 -5.39
N LEU A 51 -24.94 13.34 -4.15
CA LEU A 51 -24.76 11.95 -3.74
C LEU A 51 -25.94 11.09 -4.21
N ASP A 52 -25.66 9.85 -4.60
CA ASP A 52 -26.70 8.82 -4.69
C ASP A 52 -27.18 8.36 -3.31
N GLU A 53 -28.23 7.55 -3.28
CA GLU A 53 -28.86 7.10 -2.04
C GLU A 53 -27.88 6.34 -1.13
N GLU A 54 -27.04 5.48 -1.70
CA GLU A 54 -26.05 4.68 -0.96
C GLU A 54 -24.93 5.54 -0.39
N SER A 55 -24.41 6.50 -1.17
CA SER A 55 -23.41 7.46 -0.69
C SER A 55 -23.99 8.37 0.40
N TYR A 56 -25.27 8.74 0.30
CA TYR A 56 -25.95 9.53 1.34
C TYR A 56 -26.10 8.74 2.65
N LYS A 57 -26.45 7.45 2.57
CA LYS A 57 -26.51 6.56 3.73
C LYS A 57 -25.12 6.41 4.36
N LEU A 58 -24.08 6.20 3.55
CA LEU A 58 -22.69 6.11 4.02
C LEU A 58 -22.29 7.35 4.81
N ILE A 59 -22.45 8.55 4.25
CA ILE A 59 -22.05 9.77 4.95
C ILE A 59 -22.86 10.00 6.24
N THR A 60 -24.13 9.62 6.24
CA THR A 60 -24.96 9.68 7.45
C THR A 60 -24.41 8.77 8.55
N SER A 61 -23.99 7.55 8.21
CA SER A 61 -23.33 6.66 9.16
C SER A 61 -22.00 7.21 9.68
N LEU A 62 -21.21 7.86 8.82
CA LEU A 62 -19.92 8.46 9.20
C LEU A 62 -20.08 9.71 10.09
N CYS A 63 -21.16 10.46 9.94
CA CYS A 63 -21.42 11.66 10.73
C CYS A 63 -22.02 11.38 12.12
N HIS A 64 -22.48 10.16 12.38
CA HIS A 64 -23.14 9.80 13.64
C HIS A 64 -22.31 10.25 14.87
N PRO A 65 -22.93 10.90 15.90
CA PRO A 65 -24.37 11.10 16.12
C PRO A 65 -24.96 12.37 15.47
N ILE A 66 -24.17 13.08 14.66
CA ILE A 66 -24.56 14.34 14.05
C ILE A 66 -25.09 14.07 12.63
N LEU A 67 -26.04 14.87 12.17
CA LEU A 67 -26.54 14.80 10.80
C LEU A 67 -25.57 15.46 9.80
N PRO A 68 -25.40 14.93 8.58
CA PRO A 68 -24.53 15.51 7.56
C PRO A 68 -24.82 16.99 7.26
N GLU A 69 -26.08 17.40 7.34
CA GLU A 69 -26.55 18.78 7.15
C GLU A 69 -26.03 19.74 8.22
N ASN A 70 -25.73 19.21 9.41
CA ASN A 70 -25.18 19.95 10.54
C ASN A 70 -23.65 19.86 10.63
N THR A 71 -23.02 19.01 9.82
CA THR A 71 -21.55 18.90 9.71
C THR A 71 -20.99 19.99 8.78
N THR A 72 -19.73 20.39 8.98
CA THR A 72 -19.08 21.37 8.09
C THR A 72 -18.70 20.72 6.76
N PHE A 73 -18.71 21.50 5.67
CA PHE A 73 -18.29 21.00 4.36
C PHE A 73 -16.89 20.39 4.38
N SER A 74 -15.94 21.02 5.07
CA SER A 74 -14.57 20.51 5.19
C SER A 74 -14.52 19.15 5.93
N ALA A 75 -15.27 18.99 7.01
CA ALA A 75 -15.32 17.72 7.73
C ALA A 75 -15.95 16.60 6.87
N LEU A 76 -17.01 16.90 6.11
CA LEU A 76 -17.60 15.94 5.17
C LEU A 76 -16.61 15.48 4.10
N MET A 77 -15.80 16.39 3.56
CA MET A 77 -14.74 16.03 2.60
C MET A 77 -13.70 15.11 3.23
N LEU A 78 -13.29 15.38 4.47
CA LEU A 78 -12.33 14.52 5.19
C LEU A 78 -12.89 13.12 5.47
N LEU A 79 -14.18 13.00 5.79
CA LEU A 79 -14.82 11.69 5.99
C LEU A 79 -14.79 10.86 4.69
N PHE A 80 -15.13 11.47 3.55
CA PHE A 80 -15.02 10.81 2.25
C PHE A 80 -13.57 10.49 1.89
N ASP A 81 -12.64 11.43 2.09
CA ASP A 81 -11.21 11.17 1.88
C ASP A 81 -10.74 9.96 2.71
N GLY A 82 -11.22 9.79 3.94
CA GLY A 82 -10.90 8.62 4.77
C GLY A 82 -11.46 7.30 4.24
N GLN A 83 -12.69 7.31 3.71
CA GLN A 83 -13.34 6.10 3.18
C GLN A 83 -12.77 5.67 1.82
N PHE A 84 -12.47 6.65 0.96
CA PHE A 84 -12.02 6.41 -0.42
C PHE A 84 -10.53 6.69 -0.63
N ALA A 85 -9.79 7.08 0.41
CA ALA A 85 -8.35 6.95 0.39
C ALA A 85 -8.07 5.50 0.00
N PRO A 86 -7.14 5.25 -0.95
CA PRO A 86 -6.64 3.91 -1.12
C PRO A 86 -6.10 3.49 0.23
N GLN A 87 -6.86 2.67 0.95
CA GLN A 87 -6.37 1.99 2.12
C GLN A 87 -5.38 0.99 1.53
N LYS A 88 -4.16 1.45 1.23
CA LYS A 88 -3.06 0.60 0.83
C LYS A 88 -2.88 -0.33 2.01
N SER A 89 -3.49 -1.51 1.88
CA SER A 89 -3.48 -2.51 2.92
C SER A 89 -2.01 -2.77 3.19
N VAL A 90 -1.56 -2.45 4.40
CA VAL A 90 -0.18 -2.69 4.81
C VAL A 90 0.16 -4.16 4.57
N PHE A 91 -0.82 -5.05 4.75
CA PHE A 91 -0.71 -6.46 4.41
C PHE A 91 -0.51 -6.71 2.91
N MET A 92 -1.24 -6.02 2.03
CA MET A 92 -1.07 -6.15 0.58
C MET A 92 0.29 -5.63 0.11
N GLU A 93 0.76 -4.51 0.67
CA GLU A 93 2.07 -3.95 0.33
C GLU A 93 3.20 -4.84 0.84
N ARG A 94 3.07 -5.37 2.06
CA ARG A 94 3.99 -6.40 2.59
C ARG A 94 3.96 -7.68 1.76
N TYR A 95 2.79 -8.10 1.29
CA TYR A 95 2.67 -9.25 0.39
C TYR A 95 3.44 -9.02 -0.92
N LYS A 96 3.32 -7.85 -1.55
CA LYS A 96 4.12 -7.50 -2.73
C LYS A 96 5.62 -7.49 -2.43
N PHE A 97 6.02 -6.91 -1.29
CA PHE A 97 7.40 -6.85 -0.85
C PHE A 97 8.00 -8.25 -0.67
N TYR A 98 7.36 -9.11 0.12
CA TYR A 98 7.89 -10.44 0.43
C TYR A 98 7.94 -11.37 -0.79
N ASN A 99 7.00 -11.25 -1.72
CA ASN A 99 6.99 -12.05 -2.96
C ASN A 99 7.88 -11.49 -4.09
N ALA A 100 8.48 -10.31 -3.91
CA ALA A 100 9.35 -9.74 -4.94
C ALA A 100 10.63 -10.58 -5.08
N VAL A 101 11.03 -10.86 -6.32
CA VAL A 101 12.34 -11.46 -6.64
C VAL A 101 12.99 -10.62 -7.72
N MET A 102 14.32 -10.63 -7.79
CA MET A 102 15.08 -9.98 -8.85
C MET A 102 14.67 -10.57 -10.20
N HIS A 103 14.37 -9.69 -11.15
CA HIS A 103 13.98 -10.11 -12.49
C HIS A 103 15.20 -10.54 -13.30
N LYS A 104 15.00 -11.47 -14.25
CA LYS A 104 16.06 -11.86 -15.19
C LYS A 104 16.49 -10.64 -16.01
N GLY A 105 17.77 -10.29 -15.92
CA GLY A 105 18.34 -9.14 -16.62
C GLY A 105 18.16 -7.79 -15.91
N GLU A 106 17.56 -7.77 -14.72
CA GLU A 106 17.60 -6.60 -13.83
C GLU A 106 19.04 -6.37 -13.35
N SER A 107 19.45 -5.12 -13.13
CA SER A 107 20.75 -4.83 -12.53
C SER A 107 20.68 -4.90 -11.01
N VAL A 108 21.83 -5.12 -10.34
CA VAL A 108 21.91 -5.11 -8.87
C VAL A 108 21.37 -3.81 -8.27
N LYS A 109 21.67 -2.68 -8.92
CA LYS A 109 21.23 -1.34 -8.50
C LYS A 109 19.71 -1.17 -8.65
N ASP A 110 19.14 -1.65 -9.75
CA ASP A 110 17.70 -1.58 -9.99
C ASP A 110 16.94 -2.45 -9.00
N TRP A 111 17.46 -3.65 -8.70
CA TRP A 111 16.89 -4.51 -7.67
C TRP A 111 16.93 -3.83 -6.29
N ALA A 112 18.07 -3.28 -5.88
CA ALA A 112 18.19 -2.54 -4.62
C ALA A 112 17.18 -1.39 -4.52
N ALA A 113 17.07 -0.58 -5.58
CA ALA A 113 16.11 0.52 -5.64
C ALA A 113 14.66 0.03 -5.54
N ARG A 114 14.34 -1.09 -6.20
CA ARG A 114 13.00 -1.70 -6.16
C ARG A 114 12.65 -2.25 -4.78
N VAL A 115 13.59 -2.89 -4.10
CA VAL A 115 13.41 -3.34 -2.70
C VAL A 115 13.08 -2.16 -1.79
N GLN A 116 13.83 -1.07 -1.88
CA GLN A 116 13.58 0.14 -1.09
C GLN A 116 12.20 0.75 -1.40
N HIS A 117 11.84 0.82 -2.68
CA HIS A 117 10.54 1.32 -3.12
C HIS A 117 9.37 0.47 -2.60
N LEU A 118 9.48 -0.86 -2.64
CA LEU A 118 8.47 -1.78 -2.14
C LEU A 118 8.36 -1.75 -0.61
N ALA A 119 9.45 -1.45 0.10
CA ALA A 119 9.45 -1.34 1.55
C ALA A 119 8.76 -0.06 2.07
N ALA A 120 8.82 1.04 1.31
CA ALA A 120 8.30 2.35 1.71
C ALA A 120 6.84 2.33 2.23
N PRO A 121 5.87 1.68 1.55
CA PRO A 121 4.49 1.61 2.03
C PRO A 121 4.23 0.55 3.13
N CYS A 122 5.21 -0.29 3.48
CA CYS A 122 5.03 -1.45 4.37
C CYS A 122 5.00 -1.13 5.87
N ARG A 123 5.32 0.11 6.26
CA ARG A 123 5.35 0.56 7.67
C ARG A 123 6.16 -0.36 8.58
N PHE A 124 7.42 -0.63 8.23
CA PHE A 124 8.30 -1.50 9.02
C PHE A 124 8.86 -0.83 10.30
N GLY A 125 8.80 0.50 10.41
CA GLY A 125 9.28 1.20 11.60
C GLY A 125 10.80 1.08 11.75
N SER A 126 11.28 0.72 12.94
CA SER A 126 12.70 0.53 13.25
C SER A 126 13.35 -0.57 12.42
N GLU A 127 12.57 -1.57 12.00
CA GLU A 127 13.07 -2.75 11.29
C GLU A 127 13.20 -2.55 9.77
N LEU A 128 13.04 -1.32 9.27
CA LEU A 128 13.04 -1.04 7.84
C LEU A 128 14.33 -1.51 7.15
N GLU A 129 15.48 -1.19 7.73
CA GLU A 129 16.79 -1.53 7.16
C GLU A 129 17.01 -3.05 7.15
N VAL A 130 16.69 -3.71 8.27
CA VAL A 130 16.77 -5.18 8.40
C VAL A 130 15.88 -5.86 7.35
N CYS A 131 14.62 -5.43 7.23
CA CYS A 131 13.69 -5.99 6.25
C CYS A 131 14.19 -5.79 4.81
N GLN A 132 14.70 -4.60 4.48
CA GLN A 132 15.26 -4.31 3.15
C GLN A 132 16.47 -5.18 2.85
N ARG A 133 17.39 -5.34 3.81
CA ARG A 133 18.58 -6.20 3.69
C ARG A 133 18.17 -7.65 3.43
N ASP A 134 17.35 -8.21 4.30
CA ASP A 134 16.93 -9.61 4.22
C ASP A 134 16.21 -9.86 2.89
N LYS A 135 15.32 -8.94 2.50
CA LYS A 135 14.60 -9.07 1.23
C LYS A 135 15.52 -8.97 0.02
N PHE A 136 16.51 -8.07 0.06
CA PHE A 136 17.50 -7.96 -1.00
C PHE A 136 18.28 -9.26 -1.16
N VAL A 137 18.79 -9.82 -0.07
CA VAL A 137 19.56 -11.07 -0.06
C VAL A 137 18.69 -12.24 -0.56
N PHE A 138 17.50 -12.45 0.03
CA PHE A 138 16.63 -13.58 -0.32
C PHE A 138 16.04 -13.48 -1.73
N GLY A 139 15.90 -12.28 -2.27
CA GLY A 139 15.36 -12.06 -3.61
C GLY A 139 16.41 -11.95 -4.71
N PHE A 140 17.71 -12.01 -4.41
CA PHE A 140 18.79 -11.87 -5.38
C PHE A 140 19.07 -13.17 -6.14
N ASP A 141 19.97 -14.01 -5.60
CA ASP A 141 20.26 -15.34 -6.12
C ASP A 141 20.74 -16.28 -4.99
N GLU A 142 20.67 -17.58 -5.28
CA GLU A 142 20.96 -18.67 -4.35
C GLU A 142 22.43 -18.67 -3.87
N ASN A 143 23.35 -18.29 -4.75
CA ASN A 143 24.78 -18.27 -4.44
C ASN A 143 25.15 -17.10 -3.52
N PHE A 144 24.47 -15.96 -3.69
CA PHE A 144 24.67 -14.77 -2.89
C PHE A 144 24.11 -14.94 -1.48
N PHE A 145 22.97 -15.63 -1.33
CA PHE A 145 22.46 -16.00 0.00
C PHE A 145 23.49 -16.88 0.74
N ASN A 146 24.01 -17.93 0.09
CA ASN A 146 25.00 -18.84 0.71
C ASN A 146 26.31 -18.12 1.07
N LEU A 147 26.69 -17.08 0.34
CA LEU A 147 27.89 -16.27 0.65
C LEU A 147 27.77 -15.53 1.98
N LEU A 148 26.54 -15.22 2.40
CA LEU A 148 26.26 -14.37 3.56
C LEU A 148 25.70 -15.17 4.74
N GLU A 149 25.69 -16.50 4.66
CA GLU A 149 25.12 -17.37 5.70
C GLU A 149 25.78 -17.16 7.08
N ASP A 150 27.08 -16.88 7.10
CA ASP A 150 27.86 -16.65 8.32
C ASP A 150 27.95 -15.15 8.73
N ASP A 151 27.45 -14.22 7.91
CA ASP A 151 27.70 -12.77 8.06
C ASP A 151 26.47 -12.01 8.59
N VAL A 152 26.19 -12.19 9.89
CA VAL A 152 24.92 -11.81 10.55
C VAL A 152 24.69 -10.29 10.65
N ASN A 153 25.76 -9.48 10.53
CA ASN A 153 25.73 -8.04 10.84
C ASN A 153 25.96 -7.11 9.64
N ILE A 154 25.88 -7.62 8.41
CA ILE A 154 26.00 -6.75 7.24
C ILE A 154 24.82 -5.76 7.18
N SER A 155 25.08 -4.53 6.76
CA SER A 155 24.07 -3.52 6.44
C SER A 155 23.47 -3.73 5.04
N PHE A 156 22.35 -3.08 4.76
CA PHE A 156 21.75 -3.11 3.41
C PHE A 156 22.74 -2.59 2.35
N GLU A 157 23.45 -1.50 2.64
CA GLU A 157 24.41 -0.91 1.69
C GLU A 157 25.60 -1.82 1.42
N GLU A 158 26.11 -2.50 2.45
CA GLU A 158 27.19 -3.48 2.32
C GLU A 158 26.76 -4.69 1.50
N ALA A 159 25.55 -5.20 1.73
CA ALA A 159 24.99 -6.29 0.92
C ALA A 159 24.90 -5.90 -0.56
N VAL A 160 24.46 -4.68 -0.88
CA VAL A 160 24.41 -4.19 -2.27
C VAL A 160 25.82 -4.10 -2.89
N LYS A 161 26.82 -3.62 -2.14
CA LYS A 161 28.21 -3.55 -2.61
C LYS A 161 28.78 -4.93 -2.90
N LEU A 162 28.57 -5.89 -1.99
CA LEU A 162 29.02 -7.27 -2.16
C LEU A 162 28.35 -7.96 -3.36
N ALA A 163 27.04 -7.78 -3.51
CA ALA A 163 26.30 -8.30 -4.66
C ALA A 163 26.85 -7.75 -5.98
N GLN A 164 27.15 -6.44 -6.04
CA GLN A 164 27.72 -5.83 -7.23
C GLN A 164 29.11 -6.41 -7.57
N GLN A 165 29.99 -6.55 -6.56
CA GLN A 165 31.31 -7.15 -6.75
C GLN A 165 31.21 -8.60 -7.24
N ASN A 166 30.31 -9.39 -6.66
CA ASN A 166 30.08 -10.78 -7.05
C ASN A 166 29.53 -10.88 -8.48
N TYR A 167 28.57 -10.02 -8.82
CA TYR A 167 27.97 -9.98 -10.16
C TYR A 167 29.00 -9.62 -11.23
N ASP A 168 29.86 -8.63 -10.97
CA ASP A 168 30.92 -8.22 -11.90
C ASP A 168 31.95 -9.34 -12.11
N GLN A 169 32.32 -10.08 -11.05
CA GLN A 169 33.23 -11.24 -11.14
C GLN A 169 32.64 -12.43 -11.91
N ASN A 170 31.32 -12.62 -11.83
CA ASN A 170 30.63 -13.73 -12.50
C ASN A 170 30.20 -13.41 -13.93
N ARG A 171 30.06 -12.12 -14.30
CA ARG A 171 29.83 -11.69 -15.68
C ARG A 171 30.97 -12.13 -16.61
N ASP A 172 32.20 -12.16 -16.10
CA ASP A 172 33.38 -12.60 -16.85
C ASP A 172 33.45 -14.14 -17.01
N LYS A 173 32.57 -14.90 -16.34
CA LYS A 173 32.58 -16.38 -16.32
C LYS A 173 31.39 -17.05 -17.04
N GLY A 174 30.43 -16.27 -17.56
CA GLY A 174 29.39 -16.79 -18.46
C GLY A 174 28.37 -17.75 -17.84
N THR A 175 28.17 -17.73 -16.52
CA THR A 175 27.20 -18.60 -15.83
C THR A 175 25.83 -17.93 -15.70
N SER A 176 24.82 -18.55 -16.31
CA SER A 176 23.41 -18.15 -16.22
C SER A 176 22.82 -18.53 -14.85
N PRO A 177 22.16 -17.62 -14.11
CA PRO A 177 21.42 -18.00 -12.91
C PRO A 177 20.12 -18.71 -13.30
N SER A 178 19.95 -19.96 -12.89
CA SER A 178 18.73 -20.74 -13.07
C SER A 178 18.07 -21.10 -11.74
N SER A 179 16.79 -20.71 -11.65
CA SER A 179 15.66 -21.39 -10.98
C SER A 179 15.64 -21.51 -9.45
N LEU A 180 15.24 -20.43 -8.77
CA LEU A 180 14.85 -20.45 -7.35
C LEU A 180 13.33 -20.34 -7.09
N TYR A 181 12.50 -20.59 -8.09
CA TYR A 181 11.04 -20.57 -7.89
C TYR A 181 10.54 -21.82 -7.12
N SER A 182 11.33 -22.90 -7.04
CA SER A 182 10.88 -24.18 -6.48
C SER A 182 11.25 -24.44 -5.01
N MET A 183 12.22 -23.72 -4.41
CA MET A 183 12.64 -24.01 -3.03
C MET A 183 11.83 -23.19 -1.99
N PHE A 184 11.32 -22.01 -2.37
CA PHE A 184 10.57 -21.13 -1.46
C PHE A 184 9.10 -21.52 -1.25
N GLU A 185 8.46 -22.26 -2.16
CA GLU A 185 7.10 -22.77 -1.93
C GLU A 185 7.06 -23.82 -0.80
N ASP A 186 8.11 -24.63 -0.65
CA ASP A 186 8.11 -25.76 0.29
C ASP A 186 8.52 -25.38 1.73
N TYR A 187 9.34 -24.33 1.92
CA TYR A 187 9.83 -23.95 3.26
C TYR A 187 9.07 -22.80 3.92
N PHE A 188 8.34 -21.96 3.17
CA PHE A 188 7.50 -20.91 3.74
C PHE A 188 6.02 -21.32 3.93
N CYS A 189 5.58 -22.47 3.39
CA CYS A 189 4.27 -23.04 3.69
C CYS A 189 4.27 -24.58 3.59
N PRO A 190 4.60 -25.31 4.68
CA PRO A 190 4.56 -26.79 4.67
C PRO A 190 3.13 -27.36 4.59
N PHE A 191 2.10 -26.52 4.42
CA PHE A 191 0.69 -26.91 4.37
C PHE A 191 0.03 -26.74 3.00
N SER A 192 0.78 -26.42 1.93
CA SER A 192 0.21 -26.30 0.57
C SER A 192 -0.47 -27.59 0.09
N ARG A 193 -0.09 -28.76 0.64
CA ARG A 193 -0.70 -30.05 0.31
C ARG A 193 -1.93 -30.45 1.14
N TYR A 194 -2.29 -29.70 2.18
CA TYR A 194 -3.37 -30.10 3.12
C TYR A 194 -4.45 -29.05 3.43
N ILE A 195 -4.46 -27.89 2.75
CA ILE A 195 -5.46 -26.84 3.02
C ILE A 195 -6.39 -26.64 1.82
N GLN A 196 -7.65 -27.06 1.97
CA GLN A 196 -8.74 -26.77 1.02
C GLN A 196 -9.35 -25.36 1.21
N SER A 197 -8.80 -24.49 2.07
CA SER A 197 -9.35 -23.14 2.30
C SER A 197 -8.31 -22.09 2.74
N PRO A 198 -8.09 -21.00 1.98
CA PRO A 198 -6.99 -20.02 2.19
C PRO A 198 -7.00 -19.22 3.51
N HIS A 199 -8.05 -19.31 4.33
CA HIS A 199 -8.25 -18.43 5.48
C HIS A 199 -7.54 -18.88 6.77
N LEU A 200 -7.01 -20.12 6.82
CA LEU A 200 -6.46 -20.72 8.05
C LEU A 200 -4.93 -20.67 8.16
N CYS A 201 -4.21 -20.18 7.14
CA CYS A 201 -2.75 -20.12 7.16
C CYS A 201 -2.19 -19.05 8.14
N ASN A 202 -3.01 -18.09 8.56
CA ASN A 202 -2.57 -16.90 9.30
C ASN A 202 -2.47 -17.04 10.83
N LEU A 203 -2.96 -18.12 11.45
CA LEU A 203 -2.93 -18.27 12.92
C LEU A 203 -1.71 -19.03 13.45
N TYR A 204 -1.10 -19.91 12.64
CA TYR A 204 -0.01 -20.79 13.10
C TYR A 204 1.38 -20.13 13.09
N TRP A 205 1.61 -19.14 12.23
CA TRP A 205 2.90 -18.43 12.17
C TRP A 205 3.15 -17.58 13.43
N TYR A 206 2.10 -17.00 14.02
CA TYR A 206 2.18 -16.14 15.20
C TYR A 206 2.60 -16.88 16.48
N HIS A 207 2.36 -18.20 16.57
CA HIS A 207 2.53 -18.94 17.84
C HIS A 207 3.89 -19.65 17.99
N LYS A 208 4.67 -19.85 16.91
CA LYS A 208 5.87 -20.71 16.96
C LYS A 208 7.20 -20.01 16.67
N TYR A 209 7.19 -18.87 15.96
CA TYR A 209 8.42 -18.15 15.57
C TYR A 209 8.37 -16.65 15.89
N ALA A 210 7.55 -16.26 16.86
CA ALA A 210 7.71 -14.96 17.50
C ALA A 210 9.09 -14.92 18.18
N PHE A 211 10.07 -14.31 17.51
CA PHE A 211 11.13 -13.63 18.24
C PHE A 211 10.45 -12.70 19.26
N PRO A 212 10.88 -12.69 20.53
CA PRO A 212 10.21 -11.93 21.56
C PRO A 212 10.44 -10.43 21.30
N ILE A 213 9.55 -9.82 20.52
CA ILE A 213 9.38 -8.38 20.51
C ILE A 213 8.70 -8.09 21.84
N ASN A 214 9.46 -7.52 22.77
CA ASN A 214 8.97 -7.14 24.08
C ASN A 214 7.95 -6.00 23.91
N CYS A 215 6.67 -6.36 23.80
CA CYS A 215 5.54 -5.43 23.67
C CYS A 215 5.16 -4.83 25.04
N ASP A 216 6.13 -4.28 25.76
CA ASP A 216 5.90 -3.61 27.05
C ASP A 216 6.06 -2.09 26.92
N TYR A 217 5.44 -1.43 25.94
CA TYR A 217 5.21 0.02 25.98
C TYR A 217 4.02 0.43 25.09
N PHE A 218 2.81 0.10 25.52
CA PHE A 218 1.59 0.85 25.15
C PHE A 218 0.60 0.81 26.34
N TYR A 219 0.71 1.81 27.21
CA TYR A 219 -0.41 2.37 27.98
C TYR A 219 -0.54 3.84 27.60
#